data_AF-I9QBK2-F1
#
_entry.id   AF-I9QBK2-F1
#
_cell.length_a   1.000
_cell.length_b   1.000
_cell.length_c   1.000
_cell.angle_alpha   90.00
_cell.angle_beta   90.00
_cell.angle_gamma   90.00
#
_symmetry.space_group_name_H-M   'P 1'
#
loop_
_entity.id
_entity.type
_entity.pdbx_description
1 polymer ?
#
loop_
_entity_poly.entity_id
_entity_poly.type
_entity_poly.pdbx_seq_one_letter_code
_entity_poly.pdbx_strand_id
1 'polypeptide(L)'
;MSLLPKGIENHKLGFGVGGEIGALAYDSTKFLIDEANPKAGFQSANWYYMGRWEGYLMQHSQNWTREQKAQNARPYVLYNLYLDYQYKDIFGIKLGRYPSKALFLSGFNQGFELFYRWKKFRIEWFSTFGRALANEQYIRDFYAPVNYKQKTNYGMHNFNLIYENKYIRVAPFIWFYPKNFNAPGFEITHDTKSYWKSLWRIQTTFYAWFPLYSDYLSKDYYRAALVGKKSAALFVFQRINFRSYRFGWSVYKNFGNASVQLGWNGSPIDPFYDTKDDTPYEDAYSNFYNANSITINAFVGKSIKNLLVQLYGKLTYSPRADSQSLGVTLKYNIKKHIYFMLMVNGYQITMHKGYKVGFFTSGYNPDFAQTIQDRSYLMSSMSYHF
;
A
#
# COMPACT_ATOMS: atom_id res chain seq x y z
N MET A 1 19.73 -4.47 -19.26
CA MET A 1 20.73 -4.98 -20.21
C MET A 1 20.49 -6.48 -20.38
N SER A 2 20.48 -7.02 -21.61
CA SER A 2 20.34 -8.47 -21.81
C SER A 2 21.69 -9.14 -21.56
N LEU A 3 21.73 -10.17 -20.72
CA LEU A 3 22.93 -10.96 -20.41
C LEU A 3 23.14 -12.13 -21.38
N LEU A 4 22.20 -12.37 -22.30
CA LEU A 4 22.30 -13.48 -23.25
C LEU A 4 23.13 -13.10 -24.50
N PRO A 5 23.86 -14.07 -25.09
CA PRO A 5 24.49 -13.89 -26.39
C PRO A 5 23.48 -13.47 -27.46
N LYS A 6 23.93 -12.66 -28.43
CA LYS A 6 23.08 -12.12 -29.51
C LYS A 6 22.38 -13.19 -30.38
N GLY A 7 22.88 -14.43 -30.38
CA GLY A 7 22.30 -15.54 -31.16
C GLY A 7 21.18 -16.32 -30.47
N ILE A 8 20.88 -16.05 -29.20
CA ILE A 8 19.76 -16.70 -28.51
C ILE A 8 18.48 -15.90 -28.78
N GLU A 9 17.78 -16.28 -29.84
CA GLU A 9 16.52 -15.63 -30.20
C GLU A 9 15.42 -15.92 -29.20
N ASN A 10 14.57 -14.93 -28.93
CA ASN A 10 13.34 -15.06 -28.14
C ASN A 10 13.50 -15.24 -26.62
N HIS A 11 14.72 -15.29 -26.11
CA HIS A 11 15.03 -15.28 -24.69
C HIS A 11 15.52 -13.89 -24.26
N LYS A 12 15.17 -13.49 -23.04
CA LYS A 12 15.69 -12.28 -22.40
C LYS A 12 16.15 -12.64 -21.01
N LEU A 13 17.38 -12.28 -20.66
CA LEU A 13 17.89 -12.37 -19.28
C LEU A 13 18.34 -10.98 -18.85
N GLY A 14 17.67 -10.41 -17.86
CA GLY A 14 18.01 -9.14 -17.27
C GLY A 14 18.57 -9.30 -15.87
N PHE A 15 19.41 -8.37 -15.49
CA PHE A 15 19.83 -8.14 -14.12
C PHE A 15 19.59 -6.68 -13.77
N GLY A 16 19.20 -6.42 -12.51
CA GLY A 16 18.98 -5.07 -12.02
C GLY A 16 19.58 -4.89 -10.63
N VAL A 17 20.33 -3.80 -10.47
CA VAL A 17 20.86 -3.31 -9.18
C VAL A 17 20.45 -1.87 -9.01
N GLY A 18 20.02 -1.51 -7.82
CA GLY A 18 19.60 -0.15 -7.50
C GLY A 18 19.25 -0.02 -6.02
N GLY A 19 19.41 1.18 -5.51
CA GLY A 19 19.11 1.50 -4.13
C GLY A 19 18.75 2.97 -3.97
N GLU A 20 18.32 3.31 -2.76
CA GLU A 20 18.00 4.66 -2.33
C GLU A 20 18.82 5.00 -1.08
N ILE A 21 19.20 6.26 -0.96
CA ILE A 21 19.70 6.87 0.28
C ILE A 21 18.95 8.19 0.46
N GLY A 22 18.59 8.52 1.69
CA GLY A 22 17.89 9.76 1.98
C GLY A 22 18.12 10.24 3.40
N ALA A 23 17.91 11.52 3.63
CA ALA A 23 18.07 12.15 4.92
C ALA A 23 17.05 13.27 5.09
N LEU A 24 16.85 13.69 6.34
CA LEU A 24 16.04 14.87 6.65
C LEU A 24 16.95 16.08 6.77
N ALA A 25 16.61 17.15 6.05
CA ALA A 25 17.27 18.45 6.24
C ALA A 25 16.93 19.05 7.62
N TYR A 26 15.74 18.77 8.14
CA TYR A 26 15.27 19.22 9.44
C TYR A 26 14.24 18.23 10.01
N ASP A 27 14.32 17.95 11.31
CA ASP A 27 13.39 17.08 12.04
C ASP A 27 12.92 17.78 13.33
N SER A 28 11.72 18.34 13.29
CA SER A 28 11.08 18.98 14.46
C SER A 28 10.65 17.98 15.54
N THR A 29 10.57 16.69 15.23
CA THR A 29 10.12 15.64 16.16
C THR A 29 11.25 15.09 17.01
N LYS A 30 12.52 15.39 16.69
CA LYS A 30 13.70 14.82 17.33
C LYS A 30 13.69 14.97 18.87
N PHE A 31 13.14 16.08 19.36
CA PHE A 31 13.07 16.39 20.79
C PHE A 31 11.64 16.35 21.36
N LEU A 32 10.71 15.71 20.66
CA LEU A 32 9.33 15.58 21.14
C LEU A 32 9.30 14.78 22.44
N ILE A 33 8.56 15.25 23.45
CA ILE A 33 8.36 14.55 24.72
C ILE A 33 6.87 14.28 24.86
N ASP A 34 6.52 13.07 25.32
CA ASP A 34 5.14 12.78 25.70
C ASP A 34 4.83 13.46 27.04
N GLU A 35 3.98 14.49 27.01
CA GLU A 35 3.59 15.22 28.22
C GLU A 35 2.85 14.33 29.23
N ALA A 36 2.17 13.27 28.77
CA ALA A 36 1.50 12.32 29.65
C ALA A 36 2.49 11.34 30.33
N ASN A 37 3.70 11.19 29.78
CA ASN A 37 4.78 10.43 30.39
C ASN A 37 6.15 11.03 30.06
N PRO A 38 6.55 12.13 30.72
CA PRO A 38 7.80 12.82 30.40
C PRO A 38 9.06 11.98 30.64
N LYS A 39 8.94 10.91 31.44
CA LYS A 39 10.03 9.95 31.73
C LYS A 39 10.26 8.95 30.60
N ALA A 40 9.39 8.91 29.57
CA ALA A 40 9.54 8.01 28.43
C ALA A 40 10.71 8.40 27.49
N GLY A 41 11.37 9.54 27.73
CA GLY A 41 12.44 10.07 26.88
C GLY A 41 11.89 10.68 25.58
N PHE A 42 12.80 11.00 24.65
CA PHE A 42 12.42 11.63 23.39
C PHE A 42 11.61 10.67 22.49
N GLN A 43 10.48 11.15 22.00
CA GLN A 43 9.50 10.43 21.18
C GLN A 43 9.57 10.87 19.71
N SER A 44 10.77 10.89 19.14
CA SER A 44 10.93 11.16 17.70
C SER A 44 10.02 10.25 16.87
N ALA A 45 9.45 10.83 15.81
CA ALA A 45 8.46 10.16 14.97
C ALA A 45 8.95 9.98 13.53
N ASN A 46 9.89 10.82 13.08
CA ASN A 46 10.30 10.85 11.68
C ASN A 46 11.13 9.63 11.23
N TRP A 47 11.70 8.85 12.15
CA TRP A 47 12.29 7.53 11.85
C TRP A 47 11.28 6.59 11.16
N TYR A 48 9.97 6.81 11.36
CA TYR A 48 8.92 6.04 10.70
C TYR A 48 8.92 6.23 9.18
N TYR A 49 9.19 7.45 8.73
CA TYR A 49 9.25 7.83 7.32
C TYR A 49 10.66 7.61 6.75
N MET A 50 11.68 7.99 7.50
CA MET A 50 13.07 7.95 7.05
C MET A 50 13.87 6.90 7.80
N GLY A 51 13.96 5.72 7.18
CA GLY A 51 14.85 4.65 7.59
C GLY A 51 14.30 3.69 8.62
N ARG A 52 12.97 3.50 8.69
CA ARG A 52 12.35 2.58 9.65
C ARG A 52 13.01 1.19 9.61
N TRP A 53 13.58 0.76 10.74
CA TRP A 53 14.15 -0.57 10.91
C TRP A 53 13.88 -1.12 12.31
N GLU A 54 13.07 -2.18 12.40
CA GLU A 54 12.71 -2.85 13.66
C GLU A 54 13.14 -4.34 13.63
N GLY A 55 14.12 -4.66 12.78
CA GLY A 55 14.55 -6.01 12.47
C GLY A 55 13.75 -6.67 11.34
N TYR A 56 14.36 -7.64 10.64
CA TYR A 56 13.73 -8.33 9.52
C TYR A 56 12.42 -9.03 9.93
N LEU A 57 12.35 -9.66 11.10
CA LEU A 57 11.12 -10.32 11.58
C LEU A 57 10.24 -9.38 12.43
N MET A 58 10.53 -8.07 12.42
CA MET A 58 9.87 -7.08 13.27
C MET A 58 10.03 -7.36 14.77
N GLN A 59 11.07 -8.10 15.16
CA GLN A 59 11.28 -8.56 16.54
C GLN A 59 11.52 -7.43 17.55
N HIS A 60 11.85 -6.23 17.09
CA HIS A 60 12.04 -5.06 17.94
C HIS A 60 10.85 -4.10 17.95
N SER A 61 9.77 -4.41 17.21
CA SER A 61 8.60 -3.54 17.06
C SER A 61 7.92 -3.17 18.38
N GLN A 62 7.85 -4.11 19.32
CA GLN A 62 7.19 -3.94 20.61
C GLN A 62 8.16 -3.57 21.76
N ASN A 63 9.46 -3.88 21.60
CA ASN A 63 10.41 -3.86 22.72
C ASN A 63 11.35 -2.65 22.67
N TRP A 64 11.55 -2.04 21.50
CA TRP A 64 12.33 -0.81 21.40
C TRP A 64 11.49 0.42 21.71
N THR A 65 12.09 1.36 22.44
CA THR A 65 11.55 2.72 22.58
C THR A 65 11.63 3.45 21.23
N ARG A 66 10.86 4.52 21.05
CA ARG A 66 10.93 5.35 19.83
C ARG A 66 12.33 5.92 19.61
N GLU A 67 13.02 6.31 20.68
CA GLU A 67 14.40 6.78 20.61
C GLU A 67 15.35 5.68 20.07
N GLN A 68 15.25 4.45 20.58
CA GLN A 68 16.04 3.32 20.08
C GLN A 68 15.74 3.04 18.61
N LYS A 69 14.47 3.11 18.20
CA LYS A 69 14.08 2.95 16.79
C LYS A 69 14.69 4.04 15.90
N ALA A 70 14.78 5.27 16.39
CA ALA A 70 15.39 6.37 15.66
C ALA A 70 16.91 6.23 15.53
N GLN A 71 17.60 5.83 16.60
CA GLN A 71 19.05 5.58 16.60
C GLN A 71 19.45 4.42 15.67
N ASN A 72 18.55 3.44 15.49
CA ASN A 72 18.77 2.28 14.61
C ASN A 72 18.17 2.45 13.21
N ALA A 73 17.69 3.65 12.86
CA ALA A 73 17.14 3.92 11.54
C ALA A 73 18.21 3.74 10.44
N ARG A 74 17.80 3.17 9.31
CA ARG A 74 18.64 2.91 8.14
C ARG A 74 18.23 3.84 7.00
N PRO A 75 18.90 4.99 6.84
CA PRO A 75 18.56 5.98 5.81
C PRO A 75 18.90 5.54 4.38
N TYR A 76 18.96 4.23 4.12
CA TYR A 76 19.30 3.65 2.83
C TYR A 76 18.60 2.30 2.64
N VAL A 77 18.42 1.90 1.39
CA VAL A 77 17.91 0.57 1.04
C VAL A 77 18.45 0.12 -0.32
N LEU A 78 18.95 -1.12 -0.39
CA LEU A 78 19.25 -1.77 -1.66
C LEU A 78 17.98 -2.48 -2.18
N TYR A 79 17.16 -1.74 -2.91
CA TYR A 79 15.81 -2.16 -3.30
C TYR A 79 15.76 -3.04 -4.55
N ASN A 80 16.78 -2.96 -5.42
CA ASN A 80 16.92 -3.75 -6.63
C ASN A 80 18.18 -4.61 -6.55
N LEU A 81 17.99 -5.93 -6.65
CA LEU A 81 19.03 -6.93 -6.82
C LEU A 81 18.35 -8.20 -7.33
N TYR A 82 18.14 -8.31 -8.64
CA TYR A 82 17.32 -9.37 -9.21
C TYR A 82 17.86 -9.92 -10.53
N LEU A 83 17.42 -11.14 -10.85
CA LEU A 83 17.50 -11.75 -12.16
C LEU A 83 16.08 -11.87 -12.74
N ASP A 84 15.90 -11.51 -14.01
CA ASP A 84 14.63 -11.56 -14.73
C ASP A 84 14.83 -12.32 -16.04
N TYR A 85 14.25 -13.50 -16.16
CA TYR A 85 14.28 -14.31 -17.36
C TYR A 85 12.90 -14.37 -18.01
N GLN A 86 12.83 -14.20 -19.33
CA GLN A 86 11.60 -14.30 -20.11
C GLN A 86 11.82 -15.02 -21.44
N TYR A 87 10.82 -15.80 -21.85
CA TYR A 87 10.75 -16.49 -23.13
C TYR A 87 9.44 -16.15 -23.86
N LYS A 88 9.53 -15.48 -25.02
CA LYS A 88 8.40 -15.16 -25.94
C LYS A 88 7.14 -14.56 -25.29
N ASP A 89 7.24 -13.97 -24.09
CA ASP A 89 6.09 -13.59 -23.25
C ASP A 89 5.12 -14.77 -22.95
N ILE A 90 5.60 -16.00 -23.14
CA ILE A 90 4.93 -17.26 -22.79
C ILE A 90 5.31 -17.64 -21.37
N PHE A 91 6.58 -17.54 -21.02
CA PHE A 91 7.08 -17.89 -19.69
C PHE A 91 8.02 -16.79 -19.20
N GLY A 92 8.00 -16.55 -17.89
CA GLY A 92 9.03 -15.75 -17.27
C GLY A 92 9.14 -16.05 -15.79
N ILE A 93 10.33 -15.81 -15.26
CA ILE A 93 10.65 -15.89 -13.84
C ILE A 93 11.52 -14.71 -13.47
N LYS A 94 11.18 -14.04 -12.36
CA LYS A 94 12.02 -13.03 -11.74
C LYS A 94 12.26 -13.40 -10.28
N LEU A 95 13.51 -13.36 -9.84
CA LEU A 95 13.93 -13.70 -8.49
C LEU A 95 14.86 -12.62 -7.91
N GLY A 96 14.77 -12.40 -6.61
CA GLY A 96 15.60 -11.43 -5.88
C GLY A 96 14.79 -10.26 -5.35
N ARG A 97 15.38 -9.06 -5.36
CA ARG A 97 14.77 -7.81 -4.90
C ARG A 97 14.34 -6.94 -6.07
N TYR A 98 13.07 -6.59 -6.18
CA TYR A 98 12.53 -5.85 -7.33
C TYR A 98 11.21 -5.13 -6.99
N PRO A 99 10.75 -4.15 -7.79
CA PRO A 99 9.48 -3.47 -7.56
C PRO A 99 8.33 -4.47 -7.70
N SER A 100 7.47 -4.56 -6.69
CA SER A 100 6.32 -5.46 -6.71
C SER A 100 5.26 -4.97 -7.69
N LYS A 101 4.68 -5.90 -8.45
CA LYS A 101 3.46 -5.69 -9.24
C LYS A 101 2.29 -6.56 -8.76
N ALA A 102 2.51 -7.34 -7.71
CA ALA A 102 1.49 -8.20 -7.14
C ALA A 102 0.35 -7.34 -6.59
N LEU A 103 -0.87 -7.81 -6.80
CA LEU A 103 -2.08 -7.17 -6.29
C LEU A 103 -1.98 -6.96 -4.76
N PHE A 104 -2.38 -5.81 -4.25
CA PHE A 104 -2.20 -5.34 -2.86
C PHE A 104 -0.80 -4.93 -2.43
N LEU A 105 0.26 -5.28 -3.15
CA LEU A 105 1.62 -5.02 -2.69
C LEU A 105 2.28 -3.86 -3.42
N SER A 106 2.51 -2.75 -2.71
CA SER A 106 3.32 -1.62 -3.18
C SER A 106 4.79 -1.68 -2.71
N GLY A 107 5.65 -0.86 -3.31
CA GLY A 107 7.08 -0.83 -3.00
C GLY A 107 7.83 -2.03 -3.58
N PHE A 108 8.83 -2.53 -2.85
CA PHE A 108 9.77 -3.54 -3.33
C PHE A 108 9.56 -4.88 -2.63
N ASN A 109 9.71 -5.95 -3.40
CA ASN A 109 9.61 -7.34 -2.99
C ASN A 109 11.00 -7.96 -2.89
N GLN A 110 11.23 -8.84 -1.91
CA GLN A 110 12.28 -9.85 -1.89
C GLN A 110 11.63 -11.24 -2.00
N GLY A 111 11.80 -11.90 -3.15
CA GLY A 111 11.19 -13.19 -3.41
C GLY A 111 11.23 -13.56 -4.89
N PHE A 112 10.15 -14.13 -5.41
CA PHE A 112 10.07 -14.51 -6.82
C PHE A 112 8.66 -14.33 -7.39
N GLU A 113 8.60 -14.13 -8.70
CA GLU A 113 7.39 -14.18 -9.51
C GLU A 113 7.65 -15.08 -10.72
N LEU A 114 6.68 -15.91 -11.07
CA LEU A 114 6.70 -16.71 -12.29
C LEU A 114 5.36 -16.59 -12.99
N PHE A 115 5.38 -16.63 -14.32
CA PHE A 115 4.16 -16.67 -15.10
C PHE A 115 4.27 -17.65 -16.26
N TYR A 116 3.11 -18.17 -16.65
CA TYR A 116 2.92 -18.93 -17.88
C TYR A 116 1.68 -18.40 -18.62
N ARG A 117 1.81 -18.10 -19.90
CA ARG A 117 0.74 -17.60 -20.76
C ARG A 117 0.42 -18.60 -21.87
N TRP A 118 -0.87 -18.85 -22.04
CA TRP A 118 -1.42 -19.64 -23.13
C TRP A 118 -2.67 -18.95 -23.68
N LYS A 119 -2.63 -18.54 -24.95
CA LYS A 119 -3.71 -17.78 -25.61
C LYS A 119 -4.10 -16.53 -24.78
N LYS A 120 -5.36 -16.44 -24.35
CA LYS A 120 -5.93 -15.36 -23.54
C LYS A 120 -5.78 -15.59 -22.03
N PHE A 121 -5.15 -16.70 -21.62
CA PHE A 121 -4.97 -17.07 -20.23
C PHE A 121 -3.54 -16.87 -19.79
N ARG A 122 -3.37 -16.48 -18.53
CA ARG A 122 -2.09 -16.33 -17.87
C ARG A 122 -2.20 -16.81 -16.43
N ILE A 123 -1.32 -17.72 -16.05
CA ILE A 123 -1.16 -18.18 -14.68
C ILE A 123 0.03 -17.43 -14.09
N GLU A 124 -0.12 -16.93 -12.88
CA GLU A 124 0.96 -16.26 -12.15
C GLU A 124 1.10 -16.83 -10.75
N TRP A 125 2.33 -17.06 -10.32
CA TRP A 125 2.65 -17.33 -8.93
C TRP A 125 3.69 -16.31 -8.45
N PHE A 126 3.29 -15.54 -7.45
CA PHE A 126 4.11 -14.59 -6.73
C PHE A 126 4.39 -15.09 -5.30
N SER A 127 5.61 -14.92 -4.84
CA SER A 127 6.02 -15.16 -3.45
C SER A 127 6.89 -14.03 -2.93
N THR A 128 6.59 -13.56 -1.72
CA THR A 128 7.35 -12.55 -1.00
C THR A 128 7.80 -13.07 0.35
N PHE A 129 9.07 -12.85 0.68
CA PHE A 129 9.62 -13.10 2.00
C PHE A 129 10.01 -11.80 2.68
N GLY A 130 10.33 -10.75 1.94
CA GLY A 130 10.65 -9.45 2.52
C GLY A 130 10.12 -8.32 1.67
N ARG A 131 9.96 -7.15 2.27
CA ARG A 131 9.51 -5.95 1.60
C ARG A 131 10.22 -4.71 2.06
N ALA A 132 10.39 -3.78 1.13
CA ALA A 132 10.97 -2.47 1.37
C ALA A 132 10.10 -1.37 0.76
N LEU A 133 10.25 -0.16 1.28
CA LEU A 133 9.66 1.05 0.71
C LEU A 133 10.81 1.99 0.32
N ALA A 134 10.74 2.53 -0.89
CA ALA A 134 11.67 3.53 -1.41
C ALA A 134 10.86 4.41 -2.36
N ASN A 135 10.43 5.58 -1.87
CA ASN A 135 9.64 6.56 -2.60
C ASN A 135 9.78 7.94 -1.95
N GLU A 136 9.14 8.96 -2.52
CA GLU A 136 9.27 10.35 -2.08
C GLU A 136 8.86 10.60 -0.62
N GLN A 137 8.13 9.67 0.01
CA GLN A 137 7.66 9.78 1.40
C GLN A 137 8.36 8.82 2.36
N TYR A 138 8.89 7.68 1.89
CA TYR A 138 9.34 6.59 2.74
C TYR A 138 10.63 5.95 2.24
N ILE A 139 11.59 5.82 3.15
CA ILE A 139 12.71 4.87 3.05
C ILE A 139 12.54 3.84 4.17
N ARG A 140 12.39 2.57 3.81
CA ARG A 140 12.27 1.45 4.74
C ARG A 140 12.98 0.24 4.18
N ASP A 141 13.98 -0.23 4.93
CA ASP A 141 14.76 -1.42 4.57
C ASP A 141 13.90 -2.71 4.70
N PHE A 142 14.40 -3.81 4.14
CA PHE A 142 13.66 -5.06 3.96
C PHE A 142 13.21 -5.69 5.28
N TYR A 143 11.90 -5.86 5.44
CA TYR A 143 11.29 -6.54 6.59
C TYR A 143 10.28 -7.59 6.12
N ALA A 144 9.97 -8.56 6.97
CA ALA A 144 8.94 -9.57 6.79
C ALA A 144 7.62 -9.04 7.35
N PRO A 145 6.74 -8.47 6.51
CA PRO A 145 5.51 -7.81 6.95
C PRO A 145 4.52 -8.78 7.60
N VAL A 146 4.56 -10.05 7.18
CA VAL A 146 3.79 -11.14 7.76
C VAL A 146 4.78 -12.19 8.22
N ASN A 147 4.67 -12.54 9.50
CA ASN A 147 5.48 -13.57 10.12
C ASN A 147 4.62 -14.40 11.07
N TYR A 148 5.06 -15.62 11.35
CA TYR A 148 4.47 -16.44 12.39
C TYR A 148 5.18 -16.16 13.71
N LYS A 149 4.46 -15.56 14.67
CA LYS A 149 4.92 -15.28 16.04
C LYS A 149 6.21 -14.46 16.14
N GLN A 150 6.51 -13.61 15.16
CA GLN A 150 7.78 -12.85 15.07
C GLN A 150 9.04 -13.73 15.13
N LYS A 151 8.92 -15.00 14.72
CA LYS A 151 9.98 -16.01 14.81
C LYS A 151 10.28 -16.68 13.48
N THR A 152 9.27 -16.88 12.65
CA THR A 152 9.43 -17.63 11.40
C THR A 152 8.75 -16.91 10.25
N ASN A 153 9.41 -16.91 9.09
CA ASN A 153 8.87 -16.36 7.87
C ASN A 153 8.66 -17.46 6.83
N TYR A 154 7.40 -17.88 6.66
CA TYR A 154 7.01 -18.86 5.66
C TYR A 154 6.85 -18.28 4.25
N GLY A 155 6.92 -16.96 4.10
CA GLY A 155 6.57 -16.26 2.89
C GLY A 155 5.05 -16.06 2.74
N MET A 156 4.69 -14.97 2.09
CA MET A 156 3.33 -14.71 1.64
C MET A 156 3.26 -14.98 0.14
N HIS A 157 2.26 -15.74 -0.28
CA HIS A 157 2.16 -16.26 -1.63
C HIS A 157 0.85 -15.83 -2.26
N ASN A 158 0.88 -15.69 -3.58
CA ASN A 158 -0.29 -15.40 -4.38
C ASN A 158 -0.26 -16.22 -5.68
N PHE A 159 -1.40 -16.81 -5.99
CA PHE A 159 -1.64 -17.51 -7.24
C PHE A 159 -2.81 -16.84 -7.96
N ASN A 160 -2.63 -16.53 -9.25
CA ASN A 160 -3.66 -15.92 -10.09
C ASN A 160 -3.90 -16.79 -11.33
N LEU A 161 -5.17 -16.90 -11.74
CA LEU A 161 -5.55 -17.33 -13.07
C LEU A 161 -6.22 -16.16 -13.77
N ILE A 162 -5.54 -15.57 -14.74
CA ILE A 162 -5.98 -14.36 -15.43
C ILE A 162 -6.51 -14.74 -16.81
N TYR A 163 -7.75 -14.37 -17.10
CA TYR A 163 -8.29 -14.31 -18.44
C TYR A 163 -8.37 -12.85 -18.87
N GLU A 164 -7.83 -12.52 -20.05
CA GLU A 164 -7.85 -11.15 -20.56
C GLU A 164 -8.17 -11.10 -22.05
N ASN A 165 -9.04 -10.15 -22.42
CA ASN A 165 -9.27 -9.75 -23.80
C ASN A 165 -9.35 -8.22 -23.89
N LYS A 166 -9.66 -7.70 -25.09
CA LYS A 166 -9.70 -6.25 -25.35
C LYS A 166 -10.73 -5.44 -24.54
N TYR A 167 -11.67 -6.09 -23.85
CA TYR A 167 -12.78 -5.47 -23.14
C TYR A 167 -12.82 -5.79 -21.64
N ILE A 168 -12.42 -7.01 -21.28
CA ILE A 168 -12.53 -7.52 -19.92
C ILE A 168 -11.27 -8.27 -19.50
N ARG A 169 -10.88 -8.06 -18.25
CA ARG A 169 -9.92 -8.86 -17.51
C ARG A 169 -10.63 -9.47 -16.31
N VAL A 170 -10.50 -10.78 -16.14
CA VAL A 170 -11.02 -11.52 -14.99
C VAL A 170 -9.86 -12.29 -14.37
N ALA A 171 -9.64 -12.08 -13.07
CA ALA A 171 -8.53 -12.67 -12.34
C ALA A 171 -8.99 -13.20 -10.98
N PRO A 172 -9.55 -14.43 -10.91
CA PRO A 172 -9.59 -15.17 -9.66
C PRO A 172 -8.18 -15.40 -9.12
N PHE A 173 -8.04 -15.30 -7.81
CA PHE A 173 -6.77 -15.48 -7.13
C PHE A 173 -6.96 -16.10 -5.74
N ILE A 174 -5.85 -16.60 -5.20
CA ILE A 174 -5.72 -16.92 -3.78
C ILE A 174 -4.43 -16.31 -3.25
N TRP A 175 -4.54 -15.60 -2.14
CA TRP A 175 -3.40 -15.23 -1.32
C TRP A 175 -3.34 -16.14 -0.11
N PHE A 176 -2.15 -16.52 0.33
CA PHE A 176 -2.01 -17.29 1.55
C PHE A 176 -0.67 -17.03 2.24
N TYR A 177 -0.69 -17.16 3.55
CA TYR A 177 0.50 -17.22 4.38
C TYR A 177 0.36 -18.45 5.28
N PRO A 178 1.25 -19.47 5.15
CA PRO A 178 1.16 -20.68 5.95
C PRO A 178 1.06 -20.37 7.46
N LYS A 179 0.07 -20.98 8.13
CA LYS A 179 -0.27 -20.78 9.55
C LYS A 179 -0.95 -19.46 9.94
N ASN A 180 -1.04 -18.47 9.05
CA ASN A 180 -1.76 -17.22 9.34
C ASN A 180 -3.11 -17.12 8.63
N PHE A 181 -3.15 -17.27 7.30
CA PHE A 181 -4.40 -17.09 6.56
C PHE A 181 -4.41 -17.72 5.17
N ASN A 182 -5.62 -17.93 4.64
CA ASN A 182 -5.90 -18.14 3.24
C ASN A 182 -6.97 -17.13 2.80
N ALA A 183 -6.83 -16.51 1.65
CA ALA A 183 -7.71 -15.45 1.18
C ALA A 183 -7.97 -15.61 -0.32
N PRO A 184 -8.96 -16.43 -0.70
CA PRO A 184 -9.48 -16.43 -2.06
C PRO A 184 -10.14 -15.09 -2.38
N GLY A 185 -10.17 -14.76 -3.66
CA GLY A 185 -10.85 -13.58 -4.17
C GLY A 185 -10.79 -13.50 -5.67
N PHE A 186 -11.25 -12.37 -6.20
CA PHE A 186 -11.19 -12.11 -7.64
C PHE A 186 -11.18 -10.62 -7.94
N GLU A 187 -10.62 -10.28 -9.09
CA GLU A 187 -10.69 -8.95 -9.70
C GLU A 187 -11.33 -9.06 -11.07
N ILE A 188 -12.26 -8.15 -11.37
CA ILE A 188 -12.86 -8.00 -12.70
C ILE A 188 -12.68 -6.55 -13.12
N THR A 189 -12.02 -6.34 -14.26
CA THR A 189 -11.84 -5.02 -14.85
C THR A 189 -12.49 -4.99 -16.23
N HIS A 190 -13.38 -4.03 -16.45
CA HIS A 190 -14.00 -3.71 -17.74
C HIS A 190 -13.47 -2.37 -18.24
N ASP A 191 -13.08 -2.29 -19.51
CA ASP A 191 -12.52 -1.08 -20.12
C ASP A 191 -13.16 -0.78 -21.48
N THR A 192 -13.73 0.42 -21.62
CA THR A 192 -14.39 0.83 -22.86
C THR A 192 -13.42 1.22 -23.99
N LYS A 193 -12.11 1.26 -23.74
CA LYS A 193 -11.07 1.69 -24.70
C LYS A 193 -11.20 1.08 -26.10
N SER A 194 -11.65 -0.18 -26.18
CA SER A 194 -11.70 -0.95 -27.43
C SER A 194 -13.09 -1.00 -28.08
N TYR A 195 -14.11 -0.37 -27.51
CA TYR A 195 -15.49 -0.42 -28.05
C TYR A 195 -15.68 0.53 -29.22
N TRP A 196 -15.26 1.79 -29.05
CA TRP A 196 -15.45 2.85 -30.03
C TRP A 196 -14.30 3.86 -29.95
N LYS A 197 -13.99 4.51 -31.07
CA LYS A 197 -13.11 5.69 -31.06
C LYS A 197 -13.91 6.87 -30.49
N SER A 198 -13.77 7.14 -29.19
CA SER A 198 -14.37 8.31 -28.54
C SER A 198 -13.34 9.01 -27.68
N LEU A 199 -13.65 10.27 -27.38
CA LEU A 199 -12.97 11.04 -26.35
C LEU A 199 -13.25 10.50 -24.94
N TRP A 200 -14.26 9.63 -24.81
CA TRP A 200 -14.63 8.95 -23.57
C TRP A 200 -13.96 7.58 -23.43
N ARG A 201 -13.32 7.36 -22.29
CA ARG A 201 -12.90 6.03 -21.82
C ARG A 201 -13.36 5.83 -20.38
N ILE A 202 -14.11 4.76 -20.14
CA ILE A 202 -14.62 4.36 -18.84
C ILE A 202 -13.96 3.04 -18.49
N GLN A 203 -13.34 2.97 -17.33
CA GLN A 203 -12.76 1.75 -16.79
C GLN A 203 -13.40 1.49 -15.43
N THR A 204 -13.99 0.31 -15.25
CA THR A 204 -14.61 -0.11 -13.99
C THR A 204 -13.90 -1.35 -13.49
N THR A 205 -13.43 -1.32 -12.24
CA THR A 205 -12.77 -2.43 -11.56
C THR A 205 -13.59 -2.81 -10.34
N PHE A 206 -13.97 -4.09 -10.28
CA PHE A 206 -14.57 -4.72 -9.12
C PHE A 206 -13.55 -5.68 -8.50
N TYR A 207 -13.50 -5.70 -7.17
CA TYR A 207 -12.63 -6.59 -6.42
C TYR A 207 -13.35 -7.15 -5.20
N ALA A 208 -13.12 -8.44 -4.93
CA ALA A 208 -13.59 -9.11 -3.74
C ALA A 208 -12.49 -9.99 -3.12
N TRP A 209 -12.46 -10.01 -1.79
CA TRP A 209 -11.43 -10.67 -0.99
C TRP A 209 -12.05 -11.27 0.25
N PHE A 210 -11.79 -12.56 0.49
CA PHE A 210 -12.47 -13.35 1.52
C PHE A 210 -11.45 -14.04 2.43
N PRO A 211 -10.77 -13.30 3.31
CA PRO A 211 -9.74 -13.86 4.17
C PRO A 211 -10.34 -14.77 5.25
N LEU A 212 -9.69 -15.92 5.38
CA LEU A 212 -9.92 -16.96 6.36
C LEU A 212 -8.68 -17.02 7.26
N TYR A 213 -8.79 -16.46 8.46
CA TYR A 213 -7.69 -16.36 9.40
C TYR A 213 -7.59 -17.63 10.27
N SER A 214 -6.36 -18.00 10.63
CA SER A 214 -6.09 -19.14 11.49
C SER A 214 -6.62 -18.92 12.91
N ASP A 215 -6.79 -19.99 13.68
CA ASP A 215 -7.21 -19.91 15.08
C ASP A 215 -6.26 -19.07 15.93
N TYR A 216 -4.99 -19.02 15.58
CA TYR A 216 -3.99 -18.18 16.22
C TYR A 216 -4.27 -16.69 15.94
N LEU A 217 -4.32 -16.30 14.66
CA LEU A 217 -4.46 -14.89 14.27
C LEU A 217 -5.87 -14.34 14.57
N SER A 218 -6.90 -15.19 14.48
CA SER A 218 -8.31 -14.78 14.70
C SER A 218 -8.62 -14.27 16.10
N LYS A 219 -7.79 -14.61 17.10
CA LYS A 219 -7.92 -14.19 18.50
C LYS A 219 -7.19 -12.88 18.81
N ASP A 220 -6.40 -12.39 17.87
CA ASP A 220 -5.65 -11.15 18.04
C ASP A 220 -6.53 -9.92 17.76
N TYR A 221 -6.02 -8.75 18.13
CA TYR A 221 -6.63 -7.46 17.86
C TYR A 221 -5.84 -6.71 16.80
N TYR A 222 -6.57 -6.16 15.83
CA TYR A 222 -6.01 -5.22 14.86
C TYR A 222 -6.88 -3.98 14.80
N ARG A 223 -6.27 -2.82 15.05
CA ARG A 223 -6.92 -1.51 15.09
C ARG A 223 -8.16 -1.49 15.99
N ALA A 224 -7.99 -2.03 17.20
CA ALA A 224 -9.01 -2.12 18.25
C ALA A 224 -10.25 -2.97 17.93
N ALA A 225 -10.13 -3.88 16.96
CA ALA A 225 -11.16 -4.87 16.65
C ALA A 225 -10.55 -6.27 16.60
N LEU A 226 -11.30 -7.27 17.08
CA LEU A 226 -10.92 -8.67 16.95
C LEU A 226 -10.74 -9.03 15.46
N VAL A 227 -9.72 -9.80 15.13
CA VAL A 227 -9.49 -10.23 13.75
C VAL A 227 -10.64 -11.11 13.24
N GLY A 228 -11.09 -12.07 14.07
CA GLY A 228 -12.14 -13.03 13.71
C GLY A 228 -11.66 -14.08 12.71
N LYS A 229 -12.45 -15.15 12.48
CA LYS A 229 -12.05 -16.24 11.56
C LYS A 229 -12.38 -15.96 10.10
N LYS A 230 -13.46 -15.23 9.85
CA LYS A 230 -14.01 -14.99 8.51
C LYS A 230 -14.33 -13.52 8.36
N SER A 231 -13.90 -12.93 7.25
CA SER A 231 -14.19 -11.55 6.90
C SER A 231 -14.22 -11.40 5.38
N ALA A 232 -14.65 -10.25 4.90
CA ALA A 232 -14.68 -9.95 3.49
C ALA A 232 -14.34 -8.47 3.24
N ALA A 233 -13.67 -8.18 2.12
CA ALA A 233 -13.48 -6.84 1.61
C ALA A 233 -13.99 -6.76 0.17
N LEU A 234 -14.80 -5.74 -0.10
CA LEU A 234 -15.33 -5.47 -1.44
C LEU A 234 -14.91 -4.07 -1.88
N PHE A 235 -14.57 -3.94 -3.15
CA PHE A 235 -14.15 -2.67 -3.75
C PHE A 235 -14.77 -2.51 -5.14
N VAL A 236 -15.29 -1.33 -5.40
CA VAL A 236 -15.70 -0.91 -6.75
C VAL A 236 -15.04 0.42 -7.04
N PHE A 237 -14.34 0.51 -8.17
CA PHE A 237 -13.72 1.74 -8.64
C PHE A 237 -14.05 1.99 -10.10
N GLN A 238 -14.37 3.24 -10.40
CA GLN A 238 -14.61 3.67 -11.77
C GLN A 238 -13.76 4.90 -12.08
N ARG A 239 -13.04 4.82 -13.20
CA ARG A 239 -12.28 5.93 -13.79
C ARG A 239 -12.87 6.31 -15.13
N ILE A 240 -13.08 7.59 -15.31
CA ILE A 240 -13.60 8.18 -16.53
C ILE A 240 -12.60 9.21 -17.02
N ASN A 241 -12.16 9.05 -18.27
CA ASN A 241 -11.34 10.03 -18.96
C ASN A 241 -12.16 10.64 -20.09
N PHE A 242 -12.16 11.97 -20.16
CA PHE A 242 -12.80 12.73 -21.23
C PHE A 242 -11.90 13.90 -21.64
N ARG A 243 -11.31 13.83 -22.84
CA ARG A 243 -10.35 14.84 -23.32
C ARG A 243 -9.20 15.02 -22.32
N SER A 244 -9.06 16.22 -21.75
CA SER A 244 -8.08 16.54 -20.70
C SER A 244 -8.60 16.39 -19.27
N TYR A 245 -9.87 16.00 -19.11
CA TYR A 245 -10.48 15.73 -17.81
C TYR A 245 -10.34 14.26 -17.43
N ARG A 246 -10.12 14.03 -16.14
CA ARG A 246 -10.18 12.73 -15.50
C ARG A 246 -11.03 12.86 -14.26
N PHE A 247 -11.92 11.92 -14.03
CA PHE A 247 -12.70 11.85 -12.81
C PHE A 247 -13.03 10.41 -12.49
N GLY A 248 -13.46 10.16 -11.27
CA GLY A 248 -13.77 8.82 -10.84
C GLY A 248 -14.22 8.78 -9.39
N TRP A 249 -14.65 7.60 -8.99
CA TRP A 249 -15.15 7.34 -7.66
C TRP A 249 -14.86 5.90 -7.26
N SER A 250 -14.87 5.65 -5.95
CA SER A 250 -14.95 4.27 -5.45
C SER A 250 -15.65 4.14 -4.12
N VAL A 251 -16.05 2.90 -3.85
CA VAL A 251 -16.55 2.44 -2.57
C VAL A 251 -15.74 1.21 -2.16
N TYR A 252 -15.23 1.22 -0.92
CA TYR A 252 -14.58 0.08 -0.29
C TYR A 252 -15.30 -0.27 1.00
N LYS A 253 -15.63 -1.55 1.19
CA LYS A 253 -16.34 -2.03 2.38
C LYS A 253 -15.58 -3.21 2.99
N ASN A 254 -15.22 -3.09 4.26
CA ASN A 254 -14.81 -4.21 5.09
C ASN A 254 -16.04 -4.79 5.81
N PHE A 255 -16.13 -6.11 5.85
CA PHE A 255 -17.02 -6.90 6.70
C PHE A 255 -16.15 -7.71 7.65
N GLY A 256 -16.31 -7.53 8.96
CA GLY A 256 -15.30 -7.96 9.92
C GLY A 256 -13.96 -7.27 9.68
N ASN A 257 -12.86 -7.90 10.07
CA ASN A 257 -11.51 -7.33 9.99
C ASN A 257 -10.73 -7.86 8.78
N ALA A 258 -11.21 -7.62 7.57
CA ALA A 258 -10.61 -8.17 6.34
C ALA A 258 -9.25 -7.58 5.94
N SER A 259 -8.89 -6.44 6.53
CA SER A 259 -7.75 -5.62 6.12
C SER A 259 -6.49 -5.81 6.98
N VAL A 260 -6.51 -6.74 7.95
CA VAL A 260 -5.43 -7.02 8.92
C VAL A 260 -4.09 -7.22 8.23
N GLN A 261 -4.11 -7.95 7.11
CA GLN A 261 -2.93 -8.31 6.33
C GLN A 261 -2.77 -7.44 5.08
N LEU A 262 -3.58 -6.41 4.90
CA LEU A 262 -3.47 -5.48 3.77
C LEU A 262 -2.68 -4.23 4.18
N GLY A 263 -3.02 -3.56 5.29
CA GLY A 263 -2.44 -2.24 5.62
C GLY A 263 -0.90 -2.20 5.63
N TRP A 264 -0.25 -3.17 6.28
CA TRP A 264 1.22 -3.28 6.31
C TRP A 264 1.82 -3.76 5.00
N ASN A 265 1.00 -4.42 4.20
CA ASN A 265 1.36 -4.97 2.92
C ASN A 265 0.99 -4.05 1.75
N GLY A 266 0.56 -2.82 1.95
CA GLY A 266 0.12 -1.97 0.84
C GLY A 266 -1.40 -1.96 0.75
N SER A 267 -1.94 -1.81 -0.45
CA SER A 267 -3.36 -1.52 -0.57
C SER A 267 -3.97 -2.01 -1.88
N PRO A 268 -5.20 -2.57 -1.86
CA PRO A 268 -5.98 -2.82 -3.09
C PRO A 268 -6.28 -1.55 -3.86
N ILE A 269 -6.16 -0.42 -3.19
CA ILE A 269 -6.59 0.87 -3.72
C ILE A 269 -5.42 1.78 -4.10
N ASP A 270 -4.18 1.33 -3.93
CA ASP A 270 -2.98 2.04 -4.39
C ASP A 270 -2.78 1.73 -5.89
N PRO A 271 -2.69 2.71 -6.81
CA PRO A 271 -2.50 4.16 -6.61
C PRO A 271 -3.75 5.00 -6.87
N PHE A 272 -4.96 4.45 -6.69
CA PHE A 272 -6.19 5.19 -6.95
C PHE A 272 -6.37 6.37 -6.00
N TYR A 273 -5.99 6.24 -4.73
CA TYR A 273 -5.98 7.35 -3.77
C TYR A 273 -5.14 7.10 -2.50
N ASP A 274 -4.89 8.17 -1.76
CA ASP A 274 -4.10 8.15 -0.54
C ASP A 274 -4.85 7.49 0.63
N THR A 275 -4.18 6.53 1.26
CA THR A 275 -4.65 5.80 2.45
C THR A 275 -3.87 6.14 3.71
N LYS A 276 -2.85 6.98 3.55
CA LYS A 276 -1.83 7.32 4.54
C LYS A 276 -1.87 8.79 4.96
N ASP A 277 -3.04 9.42 4.83
CA ASP A 277 -3.33 10.81 5.21
C ASP A 277 -3.63 10.98 6.71
N ASP A 278 -3.44 9.92 7.50
CA ASP A 278 -3.59 9.94 8.96
C ASP A 278 -2.26 10.31 9.64
N THR A 279 -2.29 10.49 10.96
CA THR A 279 -1.11 10.89 11.73
C THR A 279 -0.09 9.75 11.84
N PRO A 280 1.22 10.01 11.93
CA PRO A 280 2.20 8.98 12.24
C PRO A 280 1.95 8.26 13.59
N TYR A 281 1.20 8.85 14.53
CA TYR A 281 0.74 8.14 15.74
C TYR A 281 -0.29 7.03 15.44
N GLU A 282 -0.89 7.05 14.26
CA GLU A 282 -1.79 6.02 13.72
C GLU A 282 -1.08 5.08 12.72
N ASP A 283 0.26 5.00 12.77
CA ASP A 283 1.09 4.38 11.72
C ASP A 283 0.84 5.00 10.32
N ALA A 284 0.36 6.25 10.28
CA ALA A 284 -0.14 6.98 9.12
C ALA A 284 -1.41 6.40 8.46
N TYR A 285 -1.89 5.22 8.88
CA TYR A 285 -3.02 4.56 8.21
C TYR A 285 -4.37 5.18 8.59
N SER A 286 -5.15 5.54 7.57
CA SER A 286 -6.54 5.94 7.77
C SER A 286 -7.42 4.79 8.26
N ASN A 287 -8.58 5.13 8.83
CA ASN A 287 -9.60 4.16 9.27
C ASN A 287 -10.20 3.30 8.14
N PHE A 288 -9.77 3.52 6.89
CA PHE A 288 -10.03 2.65 5.75
C PHE A 288 -9.78 1.17 6.08
N TYR A 289 -8.70 0.86 6.81
CA TYR A 289 -8.32 -0.52 7.17
C TYR A 289 -9.04 -1.07 8.41
N ASN A 290 -9.93 -0.31 9.06
CA ASN A 290 -10.63 -0.78 10.26
C ASN A 290 -11.64 -1.88 9.95
N ALA A 291 -11.95 -2.69 10.97
CA ALA A 291 -13.04 -3.63 10.90
C ALA A 291 -14.37 -2.92 10.62
N ASN A 292 -15.20 -3.54 9.78
CA ASN A 292 -16.52 -3.04 9.40
C ASN A 292 -16.55 -1.63 8.75
N SER A 293 -15.41 -1.09 8.33
CA SER A 293 -15.35 0.23 7.72
C SER A 293 -16.03 0.28 6.36
N ILE A 294 -16.56 1.44 5.99
CA ILE A 294 -16.92 1.81 4.63
C ILE A 294 -16.21 3.11 4.27
N THR A 295 -15.55 3.13 3.12
CA THR A 295 -14.89 4.31 2.58
C THR A 295 -15.46 4.64 1.21
N ILE A 296 -15.84 5.90 1.03
CA ILE A 296 -16.34 6.45 -0.22
C ILE A 296 -15.36 7.54 -0.63
N ASN A 297 -14.97 7.59 -1.90
CA ASN A 297 -14.11 8.64 -2.42
C ASN A 297 -14.48 9.02 -3.84
N ALA A 298 -14.08 10.23 -4.21
CA ALA A 298 -14.21 10.74 -5.55
C ALA A 298 -13.04 11.67 -5.89
N PHE A 299 -12.73 11.78 -7.17
CA PHE A 299 -11.75 12.73 -7.67
C PHE A 299 -12.20 13.35 -8.99
N VAL A 300 -11.70 14.56 -9.23
CA VAL A 300 -11.78 15.26 -10.51
C VAL A 300 -10.46 15.96 -10.77
N GLY A 301 -9.98 15.91 -12.01
CA GLY A 301 -8.75 16.57 -12.39
C GLY A 301 -8.75 17.00 -13.85
N LYS A 302 -7.91 17.97 -14.14
CA LYS A 302 -7.74 18.56 -15.47
C LYS A 302 -6.26 18.71 -15.79
N SER A 303 -5.87 18.25 -16.98
CA SER A 303 -4.55 18.51 -17.54
C SER A 303 -4.58 19.78 -18.40
N ILE A 304 -3.69 20.73 -18.08
CA ILE A 304 -3.50 22.00 -18.79
C ILE A 304 -2.02 22.10 -19.17
N LYS A 305 -1.69 21.82 -20.43
CA LYS A 305 -0.30 21.68 -20.90
C LYS A 305 0.48 20.70 -20.00
N ASN A 306 1.46 21.21 -19.24
CA ASN A 306 2.35 20.44 -18.38
C ASN A 306 1.86 20.35 -16.92
N LEU A 307 0.71 20.94 -16.61
CA LEU A 307 0.12 20.97 -15.27
C LEU A 307 -1.07 20.02 -15.18
N LEU A 308 -1.10 19.17 -14.15
CA LEU A 308 -2.30 18.48 -13.70
C LEU A 308 -2.76 19.12 -12.39
N VAL A 309 -4.03 19.54 -12.36
CA VAL A 309 -4.73 19.93 -11.14
C VAL A 309 -5.72 18.83 -10.81
N GLN A 310 -5.72 18.32 -9.59
CA GLN A 310 -6.62 17.27 -9.14
C GLN A 310 -7.18 17.60 -7.76
N LEU A 311 -8.50 17.56 -7.63
CA LEU A 311 -9.22 17.59 -6.37
C LEU A 311 -9.62 16.15 -6.01
N TYR A 312 -9.43 15.79 -4.75
CA TYR A 312 -9.71 14.47 -4.21
C TYR A 312 -10.43 14.59 -2.88
N GLY A 313 -11.52 13.85 -2.69
CA GLY A 313 -12.28 13.81 -1.46
C GLY A 313 -12.55 12.38 -0.99
N LYS A 314 -12.54 12.16 0.32
CA LYS A 314 -12.76 10.85 0.95
C LYS A 314 -13.60 10.98 2.21
N LEU A 315 -14.53 10.06 2.40
CA LEU A 315 -15.28 9.85 3.64
C LEU A 315 -15.08 8.40 4.08
N THR A 316 -14.84 8.18 5.37
CA THR A 316 -14.68 6.85 5.95
C THR A 316 -15.50 6.76 7.23
N TYR A 317 -16.28 5.70 7.36
CA TYR A 317 -17.09 5.41 8.53
C TYR A 317 -16.75 4.05 9.08
N SER A 318 -16.59 3.92 10.39
CA SER A 318 -16.30 2.65 11.06
C SER A 318 -16.77 2.68 12.51
N PRO A 319 -16.97 1.51 13.17
CA PRO A 319 -17.31 1.49 14.59
C PRO A 319 -16.32 2.28 15.47
N ARG A 320 -15.04 2.30 15.08
CA ARG A 320 -13.98 3.01 15.80
C ARG A 320 -14.01 4.52 15.63
N ALA A 321 -14.29 4.99 14.42
CA ALA A 321 -14.15 6.40 14.05
C ALA A 321 -14.74 6.69 12.68
N ASP A 322 -15.13 7.95 12.51
CA ASP A 322 -15.52 8.56 11.25
C ASP A 322 -14.46 9.59 10.84
N SER A 323 -14.10 9.63 9.56
CA SER A 323 -13.14 10.61 9.04
C SER A 323 -13.45 11.10 7.64
N GLN A 324 -12.98 12.31 7.35
CA GLN A 324 -13.16 12.98 6.07
C GLN A 324 -11.87 13.67 5.66
N SER A 325 -11.55 13.64 4.37
CA SER A 325 -10.49 14.46 3.78
C SER A 325 -10.87 15.11 2.46
N LEU A 326 -10.27 16.27 2.24
CA LEU A 326 -10.33 16.99 0.98
C LEU A 326 -8.94 17.54 0.67
N GLY A 327 -8.40 17.15 -0.48
CA GLY A 327 -7.06 17.51 -0.90
C GLY A 327 -7.00 17.99 -2.35
N VAL A 328 -6.07 18.90 -2.60
CA VAL A 328 -5.70 19.39 -3.92
C VAL A 328 -4.27 18.96 -4.22
N THR A 329 -4.05 18.33 -5.37
CA THR A 329 -2.74 17.96 -5.87
C THR A 329 -2.46 18.67 -7.18
N LEU A 330 -1.32 19.34 -7.24
CA LEU A 330 -0.72 19.94 -8.44
C LEU A 330 0.47 19.08 -8.85
N LYS A 331 0.51 18.61 -10.10
CA LYS A 331 1.69 17.96 -10.67
C LYS A 331 2.14 18.74 -11.90
N TYR A 332 3.38 19.20 -11.91
CA TYR A 332 3.94 20.01 -12.98
C TYR A 332 5.20 19.37 -13.57
N ASN A 333 5.19 19.15 -14.88
CA ASN A 333 6.34 18.65 -15.62
C ASN A 333 7.21 19.83 -16.05
N ILE A 334 8.24 20.15 -15.27
CA ILE A 334 9.16 21.26 -15.54
C ILE A 334 9.94 20.99 -16.83
N LYS A 335 10.49 19.78 -16.95
CA LYS A 335 11.18 19.26 -18.14
C LYS A 335 10.86 17.77 -18.29
N LYS A 336 11.29 17.15 -19.40
CA LYS A 336 11.08 15.72 -19.70
C LYS A 336 11.46 14.78 -18.53
N HIS A 337 12.47 15.16 -17.74
CA HIS A 337 12.99 14.34 -16.66
C HIS A 337 12.74 14.94 -15.27
N ILE A 338 12.16 16.15 -15.17
CA ILE A 338 12.00 16.87 -13.91
C ILE A 338 10.52 17.07 -13.63
N TYR A 339 10.07 16.52 -12.50
CA TYR A 339 8.68 16.52 -12.07
C TYR A 339 8.57 17.21 -10.72
N PHE A 340 7.58 18.08 -10.58
CA PHE A 340 7.25 18.73 -9.33
C PHE A 340 5.83 18.36 -8.91
N MET A 341 5.64 18.12 -7.62
CA MET A 341 4.33 17.91 -7.03
C MET A 341 4.16 18.82 -5.82
N LEU A 342 2.96 19.38 -5.69
CA LEU A 342 2.49 20.04 -4.47
C LEU A 342 1.13 19.44 -4.11
N MET A 343 0.95 19.10 -2.84
CA MET A 343 -0.29 18.60 -2.29
C MET A 343 -0.63 19.36 -1.02
N VAL A 344 -1.90 19.75 -0.90
CA VAL A 344 -2.48 20.31 0.31
C VAL A 344 -3.70 19.46 0.64
N ASN A 345 -3.82 19.01 1.88
CA ASN A 345 -4.92 18.17 2.32
C ASN A 345 -5.40 18.57 3.71
N GLY A 346 -6.71 18.75 3.85
CA GLY A 346 -7.38 18.81 5.14
C GLY A 346 -7.98 17.45 5.48
N TYR A 347 -7.88 17.05 6.74
CA TYR A 347 -8.38 15.80 7.30
C TYR A 347 -9.00 16.05 8.66
N GLN A 348 -10.22 15.57 8.87
CA GLN A 348 -10.87 15.58 10.18
C GLN A 348 -11.21 14.15 10.58
N ILE A 349 -11.06 13.84 11.85
CA ILE A 349 -11.43 12.54 12.43
C ILE A 349 -12.22 12.74 13.73
N THR A 350 -13.31 12.00 13.84
CA THR A 350 -14.06 11.83 15.08
C THR A 350 -13.84 10.41 15.58
N MET A 351 -13.08 10.27 16.67
CA MET A 351 -12.89 8.99 17.36
C MET A 351 -14.10 8.75 18.25
N HIS A 352 -14.81 7.64 18.05
CA HIS A 352 -15.98 7.32 18.87
C HIS A 352 -15.59 6.98 20.30
N LYS A 353 -16.51 7.21 21.25
CA LYS A 353 -16.36 6.76 22.64
C LYS A 353 -15.99 5.27 22.65
N GLY A 354 -15.00 4.88 23.45
CA GLY A 354 -14.48 3.52 23.41
C GLY A 354 -13.10 3.38 22.78
N TYR A 355 -12.67 4.38 22.02
CA TYR A 355 -11.51 4.29 21.13
C TYR A 355 -10.58 5.49 21.27
N LYS A 356 -9.29 5.24 21.08
CA LYS A 356 -8.23 6.25 21.17
C LYS A 356 -7.22 6.11 20.03
N VAL A 357 -6.61 7.23 19.67
CA VAL A 357 -5.50 7.28 18.72
C VAL A 357 -4.32 6.45 19.23
N GLY A 358 -3.68 5.68 18.34
CA GLY A 358 -2.53 4.82 18.65
C GLY A 358 -2.83 3.60 19.52
N PHE A 359 -4.11 3.35 19.84
CA PHE A 359 -4.55 2.20 20.64
C PHE A 359 -5.06 1.09 19.73
N PHE A 360 -4.18 0.12 19.41
CA PHE A 360 -4.45 -0.89 18.38
C PHE A 360 -4.60 -2.32 18.88
N THR A 361 -3.96 -2.64 20.01
CA THR A 361 -3.72 -4.00 20.50
C THR A 361 -4.77 -4.49 21.49
N SER A 362 -5.84 -3.72 21.71
CA SER A 362 -6.89 -4.05 22.65
C SER A 362 -8.23 -3.53 22.13
N GLY A 363 -9.32 -4.16 22.56
CA GLY A 363 -10.67 -3.83 22.12
C GLY A 363 -11.19 -2.48 22.65
N TYR A 364 -12.52 -2.34 22.56
CA TYR A 364 -13.27 -1.22 23.11
C TYR A 364 -12.94 -0.99 24.60
N ASN A 365 -12.69 0.26 24.98
CA ASN A 365 -12.52 0.68 26.37
C ASN A 365 -13.48 1.84 26.73
N PRO A 366 -14.49 1.60 27.60
CA PRO A 366 -15.53 2.60 27.91
C PRO A 366 -15.01 3.90 28.54
N ASP A 367 -13.82 3.89 29.13
CA ASP A 367 -13.20 5.05 29.78
C ASP A 367 -12.68 6.08 28.77
N PHE A 368 -12.53 5.68 27.50
CA PHE A 368 -12.08 6.59 26.46
C PHE A 368 -13.22 7.49 26.00
N ALA A 369 -13.07 8.78 26.25
CA ALA A 369 -13.94 9.81 25.74
C ALA A 369 -13.84 9.95 24.21
N GLN A 370 -14.93 10.38 23.60
CA GLN A 370 -14.94 10.78 22.19
C GLN A 370 -14.00 11.98 21.98
N THR A 371 -13.29 12.00 20.85
CA THR A 371 -12.44 13.13 20.47
C THR A 371 -12.67 13.51 19.01
N ILE A 372 -12.52 14.80 18.71
CA ILE A 372 -12.52 15.33 17.34
C ILE A 372 -11.16 15.98 17.12
N GLN A 373 -10.53 15.69 15.98
CA GLN A 373 -9.20 16.21 15.65
C GLN A 373 -9.18 16.67 14.20
N ASP A 374 -8.80 17.92 13.99
CA ASP A 374 -8.51 18.49 12.68
C ASP A 374 -7.02 18.44 12.39
N ARG A 375 -6.69 18.11 11.16
CA ARG A 375 -5.32 17.94 10.68
C ARG A 375 -5.21 18.45 9.26
N SER A 376 -4.09 19.10 8.98
CA SER A 376 -3.76 19.51 7.63
C SER A 376 -2.30 19.22 7.35
N TYR A 377 -1.99 18.85 6.12
CA TYR A 377 -0.60 18.77 5.69
C TYR A 377 -0.41 19.41 4.33
N LEU A 378 0.81 19.90 4.14
CA LEU A 378 1.35 20.33 2.87
C LEU A 378 2.52 19.40 2.55
N MET A 379 2.53 18.84 1.34
CA MET A 379 3.62 18.02 0.85
C MET A 379 4.09 18.56 -0.49
N SER A 380 5.40 18.72 -0.63
CA SER A 380 6.03 19.00 -1.92
C SER A 380 7.05 17.93 -2.23
N SER A 381 7.21 17.62 -3.52
CA SER A 381 8.30 16.78 -3.97
C SER A 381 8.81 17.24 -5.33
N MET A 382 10.09 16.99 -5.57
CA MET A 382 10.75 17.17 -6.86
C MET A 382 11.50 15.89 -7.16
N SER A 383 11.25 15.30 -8.32
CA SER A 383 11.90 14.05 -8.73
C SER A 383 12.53 14.17 -10.10
N TYR A 384 13.66 13.47 -10.26
CA TYR A 384 14.37 13.31 -11.52
C TYR A 384 14.34 11.84 -11.96
N HIS A 385 13.83 11.56 -13.16
CA HIS A 385 13.76 10.20 -13.70
C HIS A 385 14.68 10.09 -14.93
N PHE A 386 15.63 9.15 -14.92
CA PHE A 386 16.59 8.89 -16.02
C PHE A 386 15.95 8.12 -17.19
#